data_AF-A0A1Q9NK66-F1
#
_entry.id   AF-A0A1Q9NK66-F1
#
_cell.length_a   1.000
_cell.length_b   1.000
_cell.length_c   1.000
_cell.angle_alpha   90.00
_cell.angle_beta   90.00
_cell.angle_gamma   90.00
#
_symmetry.space_group_name_H-M   'P 1'
#
loop_
_entity.id
_entity.type
_entity.pdbx_description
1 polymer ?
#
loop_
_entity_poly.entity_id
_entity_poly.type
_entity_poly.pdbx_seq_one_letter_code
_entity_poly.pdbx_strand_id
1 'polypeptide(L)' 'MLYEEKELLEGMRNCHRACGKDFEGTVKMVSSVRGREEAEVNLTLLEIAGKYGSSKEYKDLREKIPQEFPF' A
#
# COMPACT_ATOMS: atom_id res chain seq x y z
N MET A 1 3.39 -13.07 -4.31
CA MET A 1 3.35 -11.64 -4.72
C MET A 1 4.69 -11.26 -5.33
N LEU A 2 4.76 -10.30 -6.26
CA LEU A 2 6.05 -9.80 -6.76
C LEU A 2 6.77 -8.98 -5.68
N TYR A 3 8.10 -8.88 -5.78
CA TYR A 3 8.92 -8.15 -4.80
C TYR A 3 8.49 -6.67 -4.68
N GLU A 4 8.33 -5.96 -5.80
CA GLU A 4 7.96 -4.54 -5.79
C GLU A 4 6.55 -4.28 -5.23
N GLU A 5 5.63 -5.21 -5.45
CA GLU A 5 4.25 -5.16 -4.94
C GLU A 5 4.23 -5.32 -3.42
N LYS A 6 5.01 -6.27 -2.91
CA LYS A 6 5.19 -6.47 -1.47
C LYS A 6 5.83 -5.26 -0.82
N GLU A 7 6.92 -4.77 -1.41
CA GLU A 7 7.59 -3.55 -0.96
C GLU A 7 6.63 -2.36 -0.93
N LEU A 8 5.69 -2.25 -1.87
CA LEU A 8 4.70 -1.17 -1.86
C LEU A 8 3.76 -1.26 -0.66
N LEU A 9 3.21 -2.43 -0.37
CA LEU A 9 2.37 -2.64 0.81
C LEU A 9 3.12 -2.35 2.12
N GLU A 10 4.38 -2.79 2.21
CA GLU A 10 5.22 -2.48 3.37
C GLU A 10 5.56 -0.98 3.46
N GLY A 11 5.73 -0.31 2.31
CA GLY A 11 5.87 1.14 2.21
C GLY A 11 4.65 1.87 2.78
N MET A 12 3.44 1.47 2.38
CA MET A 12 2.19 2.04 2.90
C MET A 12 2.11 1.88 4.43
N ARG A 13 2.38 0.67 4.94
CA ARG A 13 2.44 0.40 6.38
C ARG A 13 3.43 1.30 7.09
N ASN A 14 4.65 1.40 6.57
CA ASN A 14 5.75 2.11 7.23
C ASN A 14 5.51 3.63 7.23
N CYS A 15 5.06 4.21 6.11
CA CYS A 15 4.73 5.63 6.01
C CYS A 15 3.57 6.00 6.93
N HIS A 16 2.49 5.20 6.94
CA HIS A 16 1.38 5.43 7.86
C HIS A 16 1.85 5.35 9.32
N ARG A 17 2.58 4.29 9.70
CA ARG A 17 3.07 4.11 11.07
C ARG A 17 3.98 5.24 11.54
N ALA A 18 4.80 5.80 10.64
CA ALA A 18 5.71 6.89 10.97
C ALA A 18 5.00 8.25 11.12
N CYS A 19 3.96 8.50 10.32
CA CYS A 19 3.41 9.85 10.17
C CYS A 19 1.95 10.00 10.61
N GLY A 20 1.25 8.89 10.89
CA GLY A 20 -0.14 8.86 11.33
C GLY A 20 -1.12 9.48 10.32
N LYS A 21 -0.77 9.50 9.03
CA LYS A 21 -1.60 10.08 7.97
C LYS A 21 -2.71 9.14 7.55
N ASP A 22 -3.82 9.70 7.08
CA ASP A 22 -4.86 8.95 6.39
C ASP A 22 -4.35 8.30 5.08
N PHE A 23 -5.24 7.61 4.37
CA PHE A 23 -4.89 6.92 3.14
C PHE A 23 -4.30 7.88 2.10
N GLU A 24 -4.97 8.99 1.81
CA GLU A 24 -4.52 9.98 0.81
C GLU A 24 -3.16 10.57 1.18
N GLY A 25 -3.00 10.98 2.44
CA GLY A 25 -1.71 11.49 2.93
C GLY A 25 -0.60 10.44 2.87
N THR A 26 -0.92 9.17 3.13
CA THR A 26 0.06 8.07 3.03
C THR A 26 0.45 7.79 1.58
N VAL A 27 -0.52 7.77 0.66
CA VAL A 27 -0.28 7.61 -0.79
C VAL A 27 0.62 8.74 -1.30
N LYS A 28 0.32 9.98 -0.94
CA LYS A 28 1.13 11.16 -1.29
C LYS A 28 2.58 11.06 -0.79
N MET A 29 2.78 10.53 0.41
CA MET A 29 4.14 10.32 0.93
C MET A 29 4.88 9.22 0.18
N VAL A 30 4.21 8.09 -0.05
CA VAL A 30 4.79 6.94 -0.77
C VAL A 30 5.10 7.29 -2.22
N SER A 31 4.21 8.02 -2.90
CA SER A 31 4.39 8.49 -4.28
C SER A 31 5.61 9.41 -4.39
N SER A 32 5.72 10.39 -3.49
CA SER A 32 6.85 11.33 -3.43
C SER A 32 8.18 10.61 -3.18
N VAL A 33 8.25 9.69 -2.22
CA VAL A 33 9.47 8.94 -1.90
C VAL A 33 9.90 8.03 -3.05
N ARG A 34 8.92 7.48 -3.79
CA ARG A 34 9.18 6.53 -4.89
C ARG A 34 9.33 7.20 -6.25
N GLY A 35 9.15 8.53 -6.34
CA GLY A 35 9.17 9.25 -7.61
C GLY A 35 8.08 8.79 -8.58
N ARG A 36 6.90 8.44 -8.05
CA ARG A 36 5.73 7.98 -8.82
C ARG A 36 4.57 8.96 -8.64
N GLU A 37 3.61 8.89 -9.55
CA GLU A 37 2.35 9.63 -9.42
C GLU A 37 1.45 8.97 -8.38
N GLU A 38 0.68 9.77 -7.62
CA GLU A 38 -0.29 9.26 -6.63
C GLU A 38 -1.31 8.32 -7.27
N ALA A 39 -1.76 8.65 -8.49
CA ALA A 39 -2.67 7.83 -9.26
C ALA A 39 -2.08 6.45 -9.62
N GLU A 40 -0.80 6.38 -9.94
CA GLU A 40 -0.11 5.12 -10.25
C GLU A 40 -0.01 4.24 -9.00
N VAL A 41 0.31 4.83 -7.84
CA VAL A 41 0.34 4.13 -6.56
C VAL A 41 -1.05 3.56 -6.22
N ASN A 42 -2.11 4.35 -6.35
CA ASN A 42 -3.48 3.90 -6.11
C ASN A 42 -3.88 2.73 -7.01
N LEU A 43 -3.63 2.84 -8.32
CA LEU A 43 -3.93 1.77 -9.26
C LEU A 43 -3.15 0.49 -8.92
N THR A 44 -1.87 0.63 -8.60
CA THR A 44 -1.04 -0.52 -8.22
C THR A 44 -1.56 -1.20 -6.96
N LEU A 45 -1.99 -0.45 -5.94
CA LEU A 45 -2.57 -1.02 -4.72
C LEU A 45 -3.86 -1.81 -5.01
N LEU A 46 -4.74 -1.27 -5.85
CA LEU A 46 -5.97 -1.95 -6.28
C LEU A 46 -5.67 -3.21 -7.10
N GLU A 47 -4.67 -3.17 -7.97
CA GLU A 47 -4.23 -4.34 -8.73
C GLU A 47 -3.68 -5.44 -7.82
N ILE A 48 -2.85 -5.08 -6.82
CA ILE A 48 -2.32 -6.03 -5.84
C ILE A 48 -3.46 -6.69 -5.08
N ALA A 49 -4.45 -5.91 -4.64
CA ALA A 49 -5.64 -6.41 -3.98
C ALA A 49 -6.42 -7.39 -4.86
N GLY A 50 -6.64 -7.05 -6.14
CA GLY A 50 -7.32 -7.92 -7.10
C GLY A 50 -6.55 -9.22 -7.39
N LYS A 51 -5.22 -9.14 -7.55
CA LYS A 51 -4.36 -10.29 -7.87
C LYS A 51 -4.17 -11.24 -6.68
N TYR A 52 -4.03 -10.70 -5.47
CA TYR A 52 -3.57 -11.46 -4.31
C TYR A 52 -4.51 -11.43 -3.10
N GLY A 53 -5.66 -10.77 -3.16
CA GLY A 53 -6.56 -10.54 -2.02
C GLY A 53 -6.97 -11.80 -1.24
N SER A 54 -7.03 -12.96 -1.91
CA SER A 54 -7.34 -14.24 -1.28
C SER A 54 -6.11 -14.94 -0.67
N SER A 55 -4.90 -14.56 -1.08
CA SER A 55 -3.65 -15.18 -0.65
C SER A 55 -3.31 -14.89 0.81
N LYS A 56 -2.70 -15.86 1.48
CA LYS A 56 -2.25 -15.71 2.86
C LYS A 56 -1.23 -14.58 2.99
N GLU A 57 -0.25 -14.52 2.09
CA GLU A 57 0.81 -13.51 2.12
C GLU A 57 0.25 -12.08 2.07
N TYR A 58 -0.71 -11.80 1.19
CA TYR A 58 -1.37 -10.49 1.14
C TYR A 58 -2.13 -10.20 2.43
N LYS A 59 -2.91 -11.16 2.94
CA LYS A 59 -3.70 -10.98 4.18
C LYS A 59 -2.81 -10.65 5.38
N ASP A 60 -1.71 -11.40 5.56
CA ASP A 60 -0.74 -11.18 6.64
C ASP A 60 -0.07 -9.78 6.56
N LEU A 61 0.05 -9.20 5.37
CA LEU A 61 0.54 -7.83 5.17
C LEU A 61 -0.57 -6.80 5.39
N ARG A 62 -1.76 -7.04 4.83
CA ARG A 62 -2.93 -6.15 4.87
C ARG A 62 -3.45 -5.95 6.29
N GLU A 63 -3.39 -6.96 7.14
CA GLU A 63 -3.74 -6.88 8.57
C GLU A 63 -2.88 -5.87 9.35
N LYS A 64 -1.67 -5.56 8.86
CA LYS A 64 -0.75 -4.59 9.49
C LYS A 64 -0.98 -3.17 9.01
N ILE A 65 -1.88 -2.97 8.04
CA ILE A 65 -2.25 -1.68 7.46
C ILE A 65 -3.65 -1.32 8.01
N PRO A 66 -3.94 -0.02 8.24
CA PRO A 66 -5.27 0.39 8.69
C PRO A 66 -6.38 -0.18 7.80
N GLN A 67 -7.44 -0.70 8.42
CA GLN A 67 -8.50 -1.40 7.69
C GLN A 67 -9.35 -0.45 6.83
N GLU A 68 -9.36 0.85 7.17
CA GLU A 68 -10.01 1.92 6.41
C GLU A 68 -9.33 2.25 5.08
N PHE A 69 -8.12 1.73 4.79
CA PHE A 69 -7.47 1.94 3.50
C PHE A 69 -8.21 1.13 2.41
N PRO A 70 -8.60 1.73 1.28
CA PRO A 70 -9.61 1.18 0.37
C PRO A 70 -9.08 0.15 -0.64
N PHE A 71 -8.01 -0.58 -0.29
CA PHE A 71 -7.42 -1.64 -1.11
C PHE A 71 -7.35 -2.97 -0.35
#